data_AF-A0A1G7WWS2-F1
#
_entry.id   AF-A0A1G7WWS2-F1
#
_cell.length_a   1.000
_cell.length_b   1.000
_cell.length_c   1.000
_cell.angle_alpha   90.00
_cell.angle_beta   90.00
_cell.angle_gamma   90.00
#
_symmetry.space_group_name_H-M   'P 1'
#
loop_
_entity.id
_entity.type
_entity.pdbx_description
1 polymer ?
#
loop_
_entity_poly.entity_id
_entity_poly.type
_entity_poly.pdbx_seq_one_letter_code
_entity_poly.pdbx_strand_id
1 'polypeptide(L)'
;MLAYLARVLKTPTIGRCWAELADQARDENWSHEEYLAAVLQRQVAERESAGTTMRIRTAHFPAVKTIEDFNLDHLPSLPRDVLAHLATGLFVARPRT
;
A
#
# COMPACT_ATOMS: atom_id res chain seq x y z
N MET A 1 10.83 -25.64 7.47
CA MET A 1 10.54 -25.64 6.02
C MET A 1 9.88 -24.34 5.55
N LEU A 2 8.70 -23.96 6.05
CA LEU A 2 7.97 -22.76 5.59
C LEU A 2 8.77 -21.45 5.68
N ALA A 3 9.49 -21.22 6.78
CA ALA A 3 10.35 -20.04 6.93
C ALA A 3 11.45 -19.95 5.84
N TYR A 4 12.00 -21.10 5.43
CA TYR A 4 12.97 -21.17 4.33
C TYR A 4 12.32 -20.83 2.98
N LEU A 5 11.16 -21.42 2.68
CA LEU A 5 10.42 -21.16 1.44
C LEU A 5 10.01 -19.69 1.33
N ALA A 6 9.50 -19.10 2.42
CA ALA A 6 9.14 -17.69 2.47
C ALA A 6 10.34 -16.77 2.20
N ARG A 7 11.51 -17.13 2.73
CA ARG A 7 12.76 -16.39 2.47
C ARG A 7 13.17 -16.47 0.99
N VAL A 8 13.15 -17.66 0.39
CA VAL A 8 13.52 -17.86 -1.02
C VAL A 8 12.57 -17.12 -1.96
N LEU A 9 11.27 -17.13 -1.65
CA LEU A 9 10.24 -16.42 -2.41
C LEU A 9 10.18 -14.91 -2.13
N LYS A 10 11.02 -14.39 -1.23
CA LYS A 10 11.01 -12.98 -0.80
C LYS A 10 9.61 -12.55 -0.33
N THR A 11 8.99 -13.36 0.51
CA THR A 11 7.72 -13.10 1.20
C THR A 11 7.97 -12.93 2.70
N PRO A 12 8.63 -11.82 3.11
CA PRO A 12 9.05 -11.63 4.50
C PRO A 12 7.87 -11.51 5.47
N THR A 13 6.70 -11.06 5.01
CA THR A 13 5.50 -10.99 5.86
C THR A 13 4.98 -12.38 6.18
N ILE A 14 4.87 -13.25 5.16
CA ILE A 14 4.51 -14.65 5.38
C ILE A 14 5.47 -15.29 6.38
N GLY A 15 6.78 -15.09 6.21
CA GLY A 15 7.81 -15.63 7.11
C GLY A 15 7.65 -15.20 8.58
N ARG A 16 7.03 -14.05 8.85
CA ARG A 16 6.74 -13.53 10.20
C ARG A 16 5.40 -14.02 10.77
N CYS A 17 4.34 -14.12 9.96
CA CYS A 17 2.97 -14.33 10.48
C CYS A 17 2.38 -15.72 10.26
N TRP A 18 2.99 -16.59 9.44
CA TRP A 18 2.41 -17.89 9.09
C TRP A 18 2.12 -18.77 10.32
N ALA A 19 3.02 -18.78 11.30
CA ALA A 19 2.91 -19.64 12.48
C ALA A 19 1.77 -19.18 13.40
N GLU A 20 1.74 -17.89 13.73
CA GLU A 20 0.69 -17.28 14.56
C GLU A 20 -0.70 -17.46 13.94
N LEU A 21 -0.82 -17.27 12.61
CA LEU A 21 -2.08 -17.49 11.91
C LEU A 21 -2.47 -18.97 11.86
N ALA A 22 -1.50 -19.90 11.88
CA ALA A 22 -1.78 -21.33 11.90
C ALA A 22 -2.21 -21.82 13.29
N ASP A 23 -1.73 -21.18 14.36
CA ASP A 23 -2.25 -21.37 15.72
C ASP A 23 -3.71 -20.88 15.78
N GLN A 24 -3.97 -19.64 15.36
CA GLN A 24 -5.31 -19.07 15.33
C GLN A 24 -6.29 -19.89 14.48
N ALA A 25 -5.89 -20.32 13.29
CA ALA A 25 -6.73 -21.14 12.41
C ALA A 25 -7.14 -22.48 13.06
N ARG A 26 -6.28 -23.07 13.90
CA ARG A 26 -6.62 -24.28 14.64
C ARG A 26 -7.59 -23.99 15.78
N ASP A 27 -7.36 -22.92 16.51
CA ASP A 27 -8.22 -22.53 17.64
C ASP A 27 -9.63 -22.13 17.18
N GLU A 28 -9.73 -21.45 16.04
CA GLU A 28 -10.98 -21.00 15.44
C GLU A 28 -11.55 -21.97 14.40
N ASN A 29 -10.90 -23.13 14.23
CA ASN A 29 -11.34 -24.22 13.36
C ASN A 29 -11.57 -23.80 11.89
N TRP A 30 -10.70 -22.92 11.39
CA TRP A 30 -10.69 -22.45 10.01
C TRP A 30 -10.42 -23.58 9.01
N SER A 31 -11.00 -23.46 7.84
CA SER A 31 -10.60 -24.23 6.67
C SER A 31 -9.19 -23.85 6.20
N HIS A 32 -8.58 -24.75 5.42
CA HIS A 32 -7.28 -24.49 4.79
C HIS A 32 -7.31 -23.25 3.86
N GLU A 33 -8.46 -23.01 3.21
CA GLU A 33 -8.65 -21.86 2.32
C GLU A 33 -8.70 -20.55 3.11
N GLU A 34 -9.39 -20.52 4.26
CA GLU A 34 -9.45 -19.34 5.14
C GLU A 34 -8.07 -18.99 5.70
N TYR A 35 -7.33 -19.98 6.19
CA TYR A 35 -5.95 -19.78 6.63
C TYR A 35 -5.05 -19.24 5.52
N LEU A 36 -5.12 -19.84 4.32
CA LEU A 36 -4.33 -19.38 3.18
C LEU A 36 -4.71 -17.95 2.78
N ALA A 37 -6.01 -17.63 2.75
CA ALA A 37 -6.50 -16.30 2.44
C ALA A 37 -5.96 -15.27 3.45
N ALA A 38 -6.03 -15.55 4.75
CA ALA A 38 -5.51 -14.65 5.79
C ALA A 38 -4.00 -14.38 5.66
N VAL A 39 -3.21 -15.43 5.41
CA VAL A 39 -1.76 -15.31 5.19
C VAL A 39 -1.45 -14.44 3.96
N LEU A 40 -2.16 -14.67 2.86
CA LEU A 40 -1.96 -13.92 1.61
C LEU A 40 -2.40 -12.46 1.75
N GLN A 41 -3.54 -12.19 2.39
CA GLN A 41 -4.03 -10.84 2.64
C GLN A 41 -3.01 -10.01 3.42
N ARG A 42 -2.42 -10.58 4.49
CA ARG A 42 -1.40 -9.88 5.28
C ARG A 42 -0.14 -9.57 4.46
N GLN A 43 0.26 -10.48 3.57
CA GLN A 43 1.39 -10.27 2.67
C GLN A 43 1.13 -9.19 1.60
N VAL A 44 -0.10 -9.10 1.09
CA VAL A 44 -0.52 -8.07 0.13
C VAL A 44 -0.51 -6.70 0.78
N ALA A 45 -1.18 -6.56 1.94
CA ALA A 45 -1.27 -5.29 2.67
C ALA A 45 0.11 -4.69 2.98
N GLU A 46 1.06 -5.51 3.43
CA GLU A 46 2.43 -5.05 3.70
C GLU A 46 3.20 -4.66 2.42
N ARG A 47 2.94 -5.33 1.29
CA ARG A 47 3.59 -4.98 0.01
C ARG A 47 3.08 -3.65 -0.53
N GLU A 48 1.79 -3.38 -0.41
CA GLU A 48 1.19 -2.12 -0.84
C GLU A 48 1.71 -0.93 -0.02
N SER A 49 1.83 -1.11 1.31
CA SER A 49 2.42 -0.10 2.19
C SER A 49 3.90 0.12 1.87
N ALA A 50 4.69 -0.95 1.80
CA ALA A 50 6.12 -0.87 1.51
C ALA A 50 6.42 -0.29 0.12
N GLY A 51 5.64 -0.65 -0.90
CA GLY A 51 5.77 -0.11 -2.25
C GLY A 51 5.46 1.38 -2.31
N THR A 52 4.52 1.87 -1.49
CA THR A 52 4.21 3.30 -1.39
C THR A 52 5.35 4.06 -0.70
N THR A 53 5.83 3.57 0.45
CA THR A 53 6.98 4.16 1.16
C THR A 53 8.24 4.16 0.30
N MET A 54 8.53 3.07 -0.41
CA MET A 54 9.70 2.97 -1.28
C MET A 54 9.61 3.96 -2.45
N ARG A 55 8.45 4.08 -3.10
CA ARG A 55 8.27 5.06 -4.19
C ARG A 55 8.49 6.50 -3.73
N ILE A 56 7.97 6.86 -2.55
CA ILE A 56 8.21 8.18 -1.94
C ILE A 56 9.71 8.39 -1.66
N ARG A 57 10.37 7.41 -1.05
CA ARG A 57 11.80 7.48 -0.73
C ARG A 57 12.68 7.60 -1.98
N THR A 58 12.40 6.82 -3.01
CA THR A 58 13.18 6.79 -4.26
C THR A 58 12.94 8.02 -5.14
N ALA A 59 11.83 8.74 -4.94
CA ALA A 59 11.54 9.93 -5.73
C ALA A 59 12.44 11.13 -5.38
N HIS A 60 13.28 11.04 -4.34
CA HIS A 60 14.25 12.07 -3.94
C HIS A 60 13.65 13.49 -3.92
N PHE A 61 12.39 13.62 -3.50
CA PHE A 61 11.75 14.92 -3.43
C PHE A 61 12.47 15.79 -2.38
N PRO A 62 12.87 17.03 -2.73
CA PRO A 62 13.62 17.91 -1.84
C PRO A 62 12.80 18.35 -0.61
N ALA A 63 11.46 18.26 -0.69
CA ALA A 63 10.55 18.39 0.43
C ALA A 63 9.31 17.53 0.18
N VAL A 64 8.77 16.90 1.23
CA VAL A 64 7.43 16.31 1.20
C VAL A 64 6.45 17.47 1.31
N LYS A 65 5.70 17.74 0.23
CA LYS A 65 4.67 18.78 0.19
C LYS A 65 3.37 18.12 -0.19
N THR A 66 2.35 18.26 0.64
CA THR A 66 1.02 17.73 0.33
C THR A 66 0.19 18.77 -0.43
N ILE A 67 -0.94 18.37 -1.00
CA ILE A 67 -1.84 19.32 -1.68
C ILE A 67 -2.43 20.31 -0.66
N GLU A 68 -2.63 19.87 0.58
CA GLU A 68 -3.10 20.70 1.70
C GLU A 68 -2.11 21.82 2.06
N ASP A 69 -0.82 21.62 1.82
CA ASP A 69 0.23 22.64 2.02
C ASP A 69 0.26 23.69 0.88
N PHE A 70 -0.61 23.59 -0.13
CA PHE A 70 -0.65 24.54 -1.23
C PHE A 70 -1.37 25.83 -0.84
N ASN A 71 -0.61 26.90 -0.63
CA ASN A 71 -1.18 28.22 -0.38
C ASN A 71 -1.71 28.84 -1.69
N LEU A 72 -3.04 28.86 -1.82
CA LEU A 72 -3.77 29.46 -2.95
C LEU A 72 -3.61 30.98 -3.03
N ASP A 73 -3.24 31.67 -1.94
CA ASP A 73 -3.04 33.11 -1.93
C ASP A 73 -1.85 33.54 -2.82
N HIS A 74 -0.91 32.62 -3.07
CA HIS A 74 0.20 32.85 -4.00
C HIS A 74 -0.20 32.70 -5.48
N LEU A 75 -1.38 32.12 -5.77
CA LEU A 75 -1.87 31.87 -7.14
C LEU A 75 -3.38 32.19 -7.26
N PRO A 76 -3.79 33.46 -7.11
CA PRO A 76 -5.19 33.86 -7.02
C PRO A 76 -6.01 33.60 -8.29
N SER A 77 -5.36 33.35 -9.44
CA SER A 77 -6.01 33.01 -10.71
C SER A 77 -6.38 31.53 -10.82
N LEU A 78 -5.96 30.67 -9.89
CA LEU A 78 -6.25 29.24 -9.91
C LEU A 78 -7.63 28.95 -9.28
N PRO A 79 -8.60 28.43 -10.05
CA PRO A 79 -9.91 28.07 -9.51
C PRO A 79 -9.80 26.89 -8.52
N ARG A 80 -10.42 27.02 -7.35
CA ARG A 80 -10.33 26.02 -6.25
C ARG A 80 -10.92 24.66 -6.65
N ASP A 81 -11.96 24.69 -7.46
CA ASP A 81 -12.63 23.53 -8.05
C ASP A 81 -11.70 22.72 -8.97
N VAL A 82 -10.88 23.41 -9.77
CA VAL A 82 -9.88 22.75 -10.63
C VAL A 82 -8.82 22.06 -9.78
N LEU A 83 -8.32 22.72 -8.73
CA LEU A 83 -7.34 22.10 -7.82
C LEU A 83 -7.95 20.88 -7.10
N ALA A 84 -9.18 20.99 -6.60
CA ALA A 84 -9.88 19.88 -5.96
C ALA A 84 -10.08 18.69 -6.93
N HIS A 85 -10.42 18.98 -8.20
CA HIS A 85 -10.52 17.94 -9.22
C HIS A 85 -9.17 17.26 -9.48
N LEU A 86 -8.09 18.01 -9.64
CA LEU A 86 -6.74 17.46 -9.86
C LEU A 86 -6.26 16.64 -8.66
N ALA A 87 -6.58 17.05 -7.44
CA ALA A 87 -6.22 16.34 -6.21
C ALA A 87 -6.77 14.91 -6.15
N THR A 88 -7.88 14.63 -6.83
CA THR A 88 -8.44 13.27 -6.93
C THR A 88 -7.57 12.30 -7.75
N GLY A 89 -6.65 12.81 -8.57
CA GLY A 89 -5.82 11.98 -9.46
C GLY A 89 -6.58 11.31 -10.61
N LEU A 90 -7.89 11.54 -10.76
CA LEU A 90 -8.72 10.88 -11.78
C LEU A 90 -8.29 11.17 -13.22
N PHE A 91 -7.56 12.26 -13.45
CA PHE A 91 -7.01 12.60 -14.75
C PHE A 91 -5.95 11.59 -15.22
N VAL A 92 -5.28 10.85 -14.31
CA VAL A 92 -4.27 9.83 -14.65
C VAL A 92 -4.93 8.59 -15.28
N ALA A 93 -6.13 8.25 -14.83
CA ALA A 93 -6.90 7.12 -15.38
C ALA A 93 -7.50 7.43 -16.76
N ARG A 94 -7.51 8.70 -17.19
CA ARG A 94 -8.07 9.11 -18.47
C ARG A 94 -6.97 9.12 -19.55
N PRO A 95 -6.97 8.18 -20.51
CA PRO A 95 -6.06 8.28 -21.65
C PRO A 95 -6.34 9.57 -22.42
N ARG A 96 -5.29 10.30 -22.78
CA ARG A 96 -5.40 11.49 -23.64
C ARG A 96 -5.75 11.01 -25.05
N THR A 97 -7.03 11.09 -25.41
CA THR A 97 -7.50 11.04 -26.80
C THR A 97 -7.08 12.30 -27.53
#